data_AF-A0A4R7GMI7-F1
#
_entry.id   AF-A0A4R7GMI7-F1
#
_cell.length_a   1.000
_cell.length_b   1.000
_cell.length_c   1.000
_cell.angle_alpha   90.00
_cell.angle_beta   90.00
_cell.angle_gamma   90.00
#
_symmetry.space_group_name_H-M   'P 1'
#
loop_
_entity.id
_entity.type
_entity.pdbx_description
1 polymer ?
#
loop_
_entity_poly.entity_id
_entity_poly.type
_entity_poly.pdbx_seq_one_letter_code
_entity_poly.pdbx_strand_id
1 'polypeptide(L)'
;MRVDAPWHNVDSRKISSPLVNVAVMKMTNSILISDPRRQAALLYWQGFSVRQIAETLTQKIPTVQSWKTRDAWENAAPISRVESSLEARLIQLTVKDVKGNADYKEMEALGRLMERLARVTAASGGQSPNILEFY
;
A
#
# COMPACT_ATOMS: atom_id res chain seq x y z
N MET A 1 -25.68 -29.23 -47.21
CA MET A 1 -24.82 -28.13 -46.72
C MET A 1 -24.83 -28.18 -45.20
N ARG A 2 -23.77 -28.70 -44.57
CA ARG A 2 -23.58 -28.62 -43.11
C ARG A 2 -22.67 -27.42 -42.84
N VAL A 3 -23.12 -26.52 -41.99
CA VAL A 3 -22.37 -25.35 -41.50
C VAL A 3 -21.66 -25.80 -40.23
N ASP A 4 -20.35 -26.03 -40.31
CA ASP A 4 -19.52 -26.33 -39.15
C ASP A 4 -19.21 -25.02 -38.40
N ALA A 5 -19.74 -24.88 -37.19
CA ALA A 5 -19.45 -23.75 -36.31
C ALA A 5 -18.26 -24.08 -35.39
N PRO A 6 -17.13 -23.36 -35.45
CA PRO A 6 -15.94 -23.67 -34.66
C PRO A 6 -16.01 -22.97 -33.29
N TRP A 7 -16.82 -23.51 -32.37
CA TRP A 7 -16.88 -23.03 -30.98
C TRP A 7 -16.58 -24.10 -29.94
N HIS A 8 -15.80 -25.11 -30.31
CA HIS A 8 -15.23 -26.00 -29.31
C HIS A 8 -13.79 -25.57 -29.03
N ASN A 9 -13.59 -25.16 -27.77
CA ASN A 9 -12.30 -25.00 -27.08
C ASN A 9 -11.80 -23.56 -26.88
N VAL A 10 -12.62 -22.72 -26.24
CA VAL A 10 -12.05 -21.70 -25.33
C VAL A 10 -11.83 -22.38 -23.98
N ASP A 11 -10.63 -22.92 -23.78
CA ASP A 11 -10.24 -23.57 -22.53
C ASP A 11 -10.40 -22.60 -21.35
N SER A 12 -11.46 -22.78 -20.55
CA SER A 12 -11.80 -21.93 -19.41
C SER A 12 -10.70 -21.93 -18.34
N ARG A 13 -9.75 -22.86 -18.42
CA ARG A 13 -8.54 -22.93 -17.58
C ARG A 13 -7.50 -21.85 -17.90
N LYS A 14 -7.60 -21.15 -19.04
CA LYS A 14 -6.67 -20.05 -19.38
C LYS A 14 -6.96 -18.74 -18.66
N ILE A 15 -8.15 -18.56 -18.08
CA ILE A 15 -8.54 -17.29 -17.45
C ILE A 15 -8.21 -17.26 -15.94
N SER A 16 -8.05 -18.43 -15.31
CA SER A 16 -7.75 -18.53 -13.87
C SER A 16 -6.43 -19.27 -13.65
N SER A 17 -5.31 -18.65 -14.02
CA SER A 17 -4.00 -19.16 -13.62
C SER A 17 -3.69 -18.68 -12.18
N PRO A 18 -3.13 -19.54 -11.31
CA PRO A 18 -2.78 -19.15 -9.94
C PRO A 18 -1.77 -18.01 -9.90
N LEU A 19 -0.94 -17.85 -10.94
CA LEU A 19 -0.02 -16.72 -11.07
C LEU A 19 -0.75 -15.41 -11.38
N VAL A 20 -1.81 -15.43 -12.21
CA VAL A 20 -2.65 -14.25 -12.45
C VAL A 20 -3.40 -13.89 -11.17
N ASN A 21 -3.96 -14.86 -10.45
CA ASN A 21 -4.63 -14.57 -9.17
C ASN A 21 -3.65 -14.05 -8.11
N VAL A 22 -2.43 -14.58 -8.01
CA VAL A 22 -1.41 -14.07 -7.07
C VAL A 22 -0.90 -12.68 -7.49
N ALA A 23 -0.70 -12.42 -8.78
CA ALA A 23 -0.30 -11.10 -9.28
C ALA A 23 -1.42 -10.07 -9.10
N VAL A 24 -2.67 -10.42 -9.42
CA VAL A 24 -3.85 -9.58 -9.19
C VAL A 24 -4.08 -9.36 -7.69
N MET A 25 -3.91 -10.38 -6.84
CA MET A 25 -4.03 -10.26 -5.37
C MET A 25 -2.89 -9.43 -4.75
N LYS A 26 -1.68 -9.48 -5.31
CA LYS A 26 -0.57 -8.58 -4.94
C LYS A 26 -0.81 -7.16 -5.43
N MET A 27 -1.41 -7.00 -6.61
CA MET A 27 -1.76 -5.70 -7.19
C MET A 27 -2.87 -5.01 -6.39
N THR A 28 -3.92 -5.75 -5.97
CA THR A 28 -5.03 -5.20 -5.17
C THR A 28 -4.62 -4.85 -3.75
N ASN A 29 -3.64 -5.56 -3.18
CA ASN A 29 -3.06 -5.22 -1.88
C ASN A 29 -1.97 -4.13 -1.97
N SER A 30 -1.72 -3.57 -3.16
CA SER A 30 -0.82 -2.42 -3.37
C SER A 30 -1.58 -1.12 -3.66
N ILE A 31 -2.90 -1.16 -3.75
CA ILE A 31 -3.80 0.02 -3.77
C ILE A 31 -3.93 0.60 -2.35
N LEU A 32 -2.88 0.50 -1.52
CA LEU A 32 -2.92 0.88 -0.11
C LEU A 32 -2.85 2.40 0.10
N ILE A 33 -2.61 3.16 -0.97
CA ILE A 33 -2.68 4.62 -0.96
C ILE A 33 -3.09 5.08 -2.36
N SER A 34 -4.23 5.75 -2.52
CA SER A 34 -4.64 6.34 -3.81
C SER A 34 -3.70 7.46 -4.26
N ASP A 35 -2.91 8.02 -3.34
CA ASP A 35 -1.87 8.99 -3.65
C ASP A 35 -0.60 8.28 -4.17
N PRO A 36 -0.26 8.43 -5.46
CA PRO A 36 0.89 7.78 -6.07
C PRO A 36 2.22 8.20 -5.41
N ARG A 37 2.28 9.36 -4.77
CA ARG A 37 3.48 9.82 -4.05
C ARG A 37 3.78 8.96 -2.83
N ARG A 38 2.77 8.66 -2.01
CA ARG A 38 2.97 7.81 -0.83
C ARG A 38 3.19 6.35 -1.23
N GLN A 39 2.53 5.87 -2.28
CA GLN A 39 2.79 4.53 -2.83
C GLN A 39 4.25 4.40 -3.32
N ALA A 40 4.78 5.45 -3.96
CA ALA A 40 6.18 5.49 -4.37
C ALA A 40 7.16 5.42 -3.17
N ALA A 41 6.86 6.12 -2.08
CA ALA A 41 7.68 6.08 -0.86
C ALA A 41 7.72 4.66 -0.24
N LEU A 42 6.58 3.97 -0.19
CA LEU A 42 6.51 2.59 0.30
C LEU A 42 7.34 1.63 -0.55
N LEU A 43 7.22 1.71 -1.88
CA LEU A 43 8.02 0.89 -2.80
C LEU A 43 9.52 1.19 -2.64
N TYR A 44 9.89 2.45 -2.43
CA TYR A 44 11.28 2.83 -2.17
C TYR A 44 11.84 2.16 -0.92
N TRP A 45 11.10 2.19 0.20
CA TRP A 45 11.52 1.54 1.44
C TRP A 45 11.50 0.01 1.40
N GLN A 46 10.79 -0.58 0.42
CA GLN A 46 10.88 -2.01 0.10
C GLN A 46 12.12 -2.37 -0.73
N GLY A 47 12.91 -1.38 -1.16
CA GLY A 47 14.15 -1.57 -1.91
C GLY A 47 14.02 -1.43 -3.42
N PHE A 48 12.86 -0.98 -3.94
CA PHE A 48 12.72 -0.70 -5.36
C PHE A 48 13.51 0.54 -5.76
N SER A 49 14.17 0.47 -6.91
CA SER A 49 14.82 1.65 -7.50
C SER A 49 13.80 2.67 -8.00
N VAL A 50 14.19 3.95 -8.04
CA VAL A 50 13.32 5.03 -8.54
C VAL A 50 12.82 4.77 -9.96
N ARG A 51 13.63 4.09 -10.80
CA ARG A 51 13.23 3.67 -12.14
C ARG A 51 12.09 2.63 -12.11
N GLN A 52 12.26 1.57 -11.33
CA GLN A 52 11.24 0.53 -11.18
C GLN A 52 9.93 1.10 -10.60
N ILE A 53 10.03 2.05 -9.67
CA ILE A 53 8.87 2.74 -9.10
C ILE A 53 8.14 3.56 -10.16
N ALA A 54 8.88 4.33 -10.96
CA ALA A 54 8.31 5.12 -12.04
C ALA A 54 7.58 4.25 -13.08
N GLU A 55 8.17 3.11 -13.45
CA GLU A 55 7.55 2.12 -14.34
C GLU A 55 6.30 1.50 -13.70
N THR A 56 6.36 1.13 -12.42
CA THR A 56 5.26 0.49 -11.67
C THR A 56 4.04 1.41 -11.53
N LEU A 57 4.27 2.69 -11.25
CA LEU A 57 3.21 3.67 -11.01
C LEU A 57 2.80 4.46 -12.26
N THR A 58 3.38 4.13 -13.41
CA THR A 58 3.19 4.87 -14.67
C THR A 58 3.48 6.37 -14.50
N GLN A 59 4.56 6.70 -13.80
CA GLN A 59 5.02 8.06 -13.55
C GLN A 59 6.33 8.35 -14.28
N LYS A 60 6.64 9.63 -14.50
CA LYS A 60 7.95 10.02 -15.04
C LYS A 60 9.03 9.87 -13.95
N ILE A 61 10.20 9.35 -14.32
CA ILE A 61 11.35 9.21 -13.39
C ILE A 61 11.67 10.52 -12.64
N PRO A 62 11.74 11.70 -13.30
CA PRO A 62 11.99 12.97 -12.61
C PRO A 62 10.93 13.33 -11.56
N THR A 63 9.67 12.92 -11.79
CA THR A 63 8.59 13.13 -10.83
C THR A 63 8.86 12.36 -9.53
N VAL A 64 9.21 11.08 -9.64
CA VAL A 64 9.52 10.23 -8.48
C VAL A 64 10.80 10.70 -7.78
N GLN A 65 11.84 11.12 -8.53
CA GLN A 65 13.04 11.73 -7.95
C GLN A 65 12.73 13.00 -7.15
N SER A 66 11.85 13.86 -7.69
CA SER A 66 11.41 15.08 -7.00
C SER A 66 10.70 14.76 -5.68
N TRP A 67 9.82 13.76 -5.65
CA TRP A 67 9.16 13.31 -4.43
C TRP A 67 10.16 12.76 -3.41
N LYS A 68 11.05 11.85 -3.84
CA LYS A 68 12.10 11.27 -2.99
C LYS A 68 12.94 12.34 -2.30
N THR A 69 13.32 13.37 -3.05
CA THR A 69 14.16 14.47 -2.55
C THR A 69 13.37 15.36 -1.60
N ARG A 70 12.16 15.78 -1.97
CA ARG A 70 11.32 16.69 -1.15
C ARG A 70 10.91 16.07 0.19
N ASP A 71 10.63 14.78 0.21
CA ASP A 71 10.22 14.04 1.40
C ASP A 71 11.39 13.38 2.13
N ALA A 72 12.61 13.58 1.64
CA ALA A 72 13.84 13.03 2.21
C ALA A 72 13.73 11.53 2.56
N TRP A 73 13.24 10.69 1.63
CA TRP A 73 12.93 9.28 1.93
C TRP A 73 14.11 8.47 2.47
N GLU A 74 15.34 8.86 2.14
CA GLU A 74 16.57 8.25 2.66
C GLU A 74 16.76 8.47 4.17
N ASN A 75 16.33 9.63 4.66
CA ASN A 75 16.49 10.04 6.05
C ASN A 75 15.35 9.58 6.96
N ALA A 76 14.27 9.04 6.39
CA ALA A 76 13.13 8.58 7.17
C ALA A 76 13.55 7.46 8.13
N ALA A 77 13.32 7.63 9.44
CA ALA A 77 13.62 6.60 10.43
C ALA A 77 12.74 5.35 10.22
N PRO A 78 13.24 4.12 10.45
CA PRO A 78 12.45 2.90 10.27
C PRO A 78 11.10 2.92 11.01
N ILE A 79 11.06 3.46 12.23
CA ILE A 79 9.83 3.57 13.02
C ILE A 79 8.80 4.50 12.36
N SER A 80 9.24 5.66 11.84
CA SER A 80 8.37 6.59 11.14
C SER A 80 7.77 5.99 9.86
N ARG A 81 8.53 5.15 9.14
CA ARG A 81 8.04 4.43 7.96
C ARG A 81 6.92 3.45 8.31
N VAL A 82 7.05 2.76 9.44
CA VAL A 82 6.03 1.86 9.97
C VAL A 82 4.79 2.66 10.38
N GLU A 83 4.96 3.76 11.12
CA GLU A 83 3.86 4.65 11.53
C GLU A 83 3.06 5.16 10.31
N SER A 84 3.73 5.68 9.29
CA SER A 84 3.08 6.15 8.06
C SER A 84 2.30 5.04 7.32
N SER A 85 2.81 3.80 7.35
CA SER A 85 2.14 2.66 6.72
C SER A 85 0.88 2.24 7.47
N LEU A 86 0.93 2.24 8.81
CA LEU A 86 -0.21 1.93 9.66
C LEU A 86 -1.31 2.99 9.54
N GLU A 87 -0.93 4.27 9.59
CA GLU A 87 -1.85 5.40 9.43
C GLU A 87 -2.59 5.32 8.10
N ALA A 88 -1.85 5.12 7.00
CA ALA A 88 -2.44 5.01 5.67
C ALA A 88 -3.50 3.90 5.61
N ARG A 89 -3.19 2.71 6.16
CA ARG A 89 -4.14 1.59 6.18
C ARG A 89 -5.38 1.89 7.03
N LEU A 90 -5.20 2.55 8.17
CA LEU A 90 -6.32 2.93 9.05
C LEU A 90 -7.25 3.94 8.36
N ILE A 91 -6.71 4.92 7.62
CA ILE A 91 -7.51 5.86 6.82
C ILE A 91 -8.36 5.11 5.80
N GLN A 92 -7.77 4.14 5.08
CA GLN A 92 -8.52 3.34 4.09
C GLN A 92 -9.67 2.57 4.72
N LEU A 93 -9.41 1.89 5.83
CA LEU A 93 -10.44 1.14 6.54
C LEU A 93 -11.52 2.08 7.04
N THR A 94 -11.17 3.29 7.46
CA THR A 94 -12.13 4.30 7.94
C THR A 94 -13.08 4.78 6.84
N VAL A 95 -12.56 5.09 5.65
CA VAL A 95 -13.36 5.62 4.52
C VAL A 95 -14.09 4.55 3.72
N LYS A 96 -13.90 3.27 4.03
CA LYS A 96 -14.57 2.15 3.33
C LYS A 96 -16.10 2.23 3.48
N ASP A 97 -16.84 2.22 2.37
CA ASP A 97 -18.31 2.36 2.37
C ASP A 97 -19.03 1.25 3.14
N VAL A 98 -18.66 -0.02 2.89
CA VAL A 98 -19.22 -1.18 3.57
C VAL A 98 -18.13 -1.90 4.34
N LYS A 99 -18.29 -1.95 5.66
CA LYS A 99 -17.34 -2.59 6.58
C LYS A 99 -17.91 -3.90 7.12
N GLY A 100 -17.09 -4.94 7.15
CA GLY A 100 -17.39 -6.21 7.80
C GLY A 100 -16.62 -6.38 9.11
N ASN A 101 -16.93 -7.45 9.84
CA ASN A 101 -16.25 -7.77 11.10
C ASN A 101 -14.73 -7.93 10.96
N ALA A 102 -14.25 -8.37 9.79
CA ALA A 102 -12.81 -8.47 9.53
C ALA A 102 -12.14 -7.09 9.50
N ASP A 103 -12.79 -6.08 8.91
CA ASP A 103 -12.26 -4.72 8.85
C ASP A 103 -12.15 -4.12 10.25
N TYR A 104 -13.17 -4.29 11.09
CA TYR A 104 -13.14 -3.79 12.47
C TYR A 104 -12.03 -4.45 13.31
N LYS A 105 -11.80 -5.75 13.14
CA LYS A 105 -10.69 -6.45 13.79
C LYS A 105 -9.33 -5.94 13.30
N GLU A 106 -9.21 -5.65 12.01
CA GLU A 106 -7.99 -5.05 11.46
C GLU A 106 -7.76 -3.65 12.04
N MET A 107 -8.79 -2.80 12.10
CA MET A 107 -8.70 -1.47 12.71
C MET A 107 -8.29 -1.54 14.19
N GLU A 108 -8.86 -2.45 14.97
CA GLU A 108 -8.49 -2.65 16.37
C GLU A 108 -7.01 -3.07 16.51
N ALA A 109 -6.57 -4.03 15.69
CA ALA A 109 -5.18 -4.49 15.69
C ALA A 109 -4.21 -3.36 15.32
N LEU A 110 -4.53 -2.57 14.30
CA LEU A 110 -3.74 -1.42 13.87
C LEU A 110 -3.68 -0.35 14.96
N GLY A 111 -4.80 -0.05 15.62
CA GLY A 111 -4.86 0.90 16.74
C GLY A 111 -3.94 0.50 17.91
N ARG A 112 -3.96 -0.79 18.30
CA ARG A 112 -3.06 -1.31 19.35
C ARG A 112 -1.58 -1.21 18.97
N LEU A 113 -1.24 -1.40 17.70
CA LEU A 113 0.13 -1.22 17.22
C LEU A 113 0.56 0.25 17.29
N MET A 114 -0.31 1.18 16.90
CA MET A 114 -0.04 2.62 17.00
C MET A 114 0.19 3.06 18.45
N GLU A 115 -0.65 2.61 19.39
CA GLU A 115 -0.44 2.89 20.81
C GLU A 115 0.91 2.35 21.31
N ARG A 116 1.30 1.15 20.87
CA ARG A 116 2.59 0.56 21.25
C ARG A 116 3.76 1.38 20.69
N LEU A 117 3.68 1.82 19.45
CA LEU A 117 4.69 2.68 18.83
C LEU A 117 4.81 4.02 19.57
N ALA A 118 3.68 4.65 19.90
CA ALA A 118 3.63 5.89 20.68
C ALA A 118 4.30 5.75 22.06
N ARG A 119 4.12 4.60 22.72
CA ARG A 119 4.79 4.32 24.01
C ARG A 119 6.31 4.18 23.85
N VAL A 120 6.77 3.55 22.77
CA VAL A 120 8.20 3.38 22.48
C VAL A 120 8.88 4.71 22.12
N THR A 121 8.21 5.56 21.35
CA THR A 121 8.71 6.91 21.02
C THR A 121 8.74 7.81 22.26
N ALA A 122 7.71 7.78 23.11
CA ALA A 122 7.69 8.52 24.37
C ALA A 122 8.80 8.05 25.35
N ALA A 123 9.01 6.73 25.47
CA ALA A 123 10.04 6.17 26.35
C ALA A 123 11.48 6.48 25.87
N SER A 124 11.68 6.73 24.58
CA SER A 124 13.00 7.05 24.01
C SER A 124 13.32 8.55 24.05
N GLY A 125 12.48 9.38 24.68
CA GLY A 125 12.67 10.84 24.74
C GLY A 125 12.41 11.54 23.40
N GLY A 126 11.91 10.81 22.40
CA GLY A 126 11.46 11.38 21.14
C GLY A 126 10.16 12.14 21.36
N GLN A 127 10.03 13.33 20.77
CA GLN A 127 8.77 14.05 20.72
C GLN A 127 7.77 13.18 19.97
N SER A 128 6.86 12.54 20.70
CA SER A 128 5.78 11.75 20.13
C SER A 128 4.99 12.68 19.21
N PRO A 129 4.90 12.42 17.90
CA PRO A 129 3.99 13.19 17.06
C PRO A 129 2.61 13.02 17.67
N ASN A 130 2.04 14.14 18.08
CA ASN A 130 0.81 14.20 18.83
C ASN A 130 -0.30 13.59 17.95
N ILE A 131 -0.71 12.35 18.23
CA ILE A 131 -1.71 11.61 17.43
C ILE A 131 -3.09 12.32 17.48
N LEU A 132 -3.21 13.38 18.29
CA LEU A 132 -4.40 14.21 18.48
C LEU A 132 -4.30 15.63 17.88
N GLU A 133 -3.22 16.02 17.20
CA GLU A 133 -3.10 17.38 16.63
C GLU A 133 -3.80 17.59 15.27
N PHE A 134 -4.57 16.60 14.79
CA PHE A 134 -5.34 16.69 13.55
C PHE A 134 -6.86 16.64 13.75
N TYR A 135 -7.36 16.98 14.94
CA TYR A 135 -8.79 17.21 15.20
C TYR A 135 -9.07 18.68 15.51
#